data_AF-A0A6S7KMK4-F1
#
_entry.id   AF-A0A6S7KMK4-F1
#
_cell.length_a   1.000
_cell.length_b   1.000
_cell.length_c   1.000
_cell.angle_alpha   90.00
_cell.angle_beta   90.00
_cell.angle_gamma   90.00
#
_symmetry.space_group_name_H-M   'P 1'
#
loop_
_entity.id
_entity.type
_entity.pdbx_description
1 polymer ?
#
loop_
_entity_poly.entity_id
_entity_poly.type
_entity_poly.pdbx_seq_one_letter_code
_entity_poly.pdbx_strand_id
1 'polypeptide(L)'
;VPVCASECDAWYEACKSDRICVENVLEDYNQTENYVKKCPGGIHKCVNYTTMYGSGENLCNKMWGSSYKYVKKNGNNCMKFWFTPGSENPNADVLKEVVGSAPVSVLSSQLLLAVVYAVMV
;
A
#
# COMPACT_ATOMS: atom_id res chain seq x y z
N VAL A 1 1.16 2.83 -2.19
CA VAL A 1 0.68 4.18 -1.81
C VAL A 1 1.53 4.73 -0.67
N PRO A 2 2.12 5.93 -0.78
CA PRO A 2 2.81 6.58 0.33
C PRO A 2 1.79 7.06 1.36
N VAL A 3 1.76 6.49 2.56
CA VAL A 3 0.81 6.85 3.62
C VAL A 3 1.53 7.68 4.67
N CYS A 4 0.90 8.76 5.13
CA CYS A 4 1.48 9.62 6.14
C CYS A 4 1.69 8.87 7.45
N ALA A 5 2.79 9.18 8.15
CA ALA A 5 3.10 8.64 9.48
C ALA A 5 1.91 8.72 10.44
N SER A 6 1.26 9.88 10.50
CA SER A 6 0.11 10.13 11.37
C SER A 6 -1.05 9.15 11.16
N GLU A 7 -1.29 8.70 9.93
CA GLU A 7 -2.37 7.77 9.63
C GLU A 7 -2.02 6.35 10.07
N CYS A 8 -0.81 5.90 9.75
CA CYS A 8 -0.34 4.56 10.13
C CYS A 8 -0.21 4.44 11.67
N ASP A 9 0.27 5.49 12.33
CA ASP A 9 0.43 5.52 13.78
C ASP A 9 -0.92 5.60 14.50
N ALA A 10 -1.87 6.41 14.01
CA ALA A 10 -3.23 6.45 14.55
C ALA A 10 -3.97 5.12 14.35
N TRP A 11 -3.82 4.49 13.18
CA TRP A 11 -4.38 3.16 12.92
C TRP A 11 -3.82 2.10 13.88
N TYR A 12 -2.50 2.06 14.05
CA TYR A 12 -1.88 1.16 15.01
C TYR A 12 -2.35 1.41 16.44
N GLU A 13 -2.38 2.67 16.88
CA GLU A 13 -2.77 3.03 18.24
C GLU A 13 -4.22 2.62 18.55
N ALA A 14 -5.14 2.78 17.58
CA ALA A 14 -6.52 2.35 17.73
C ALA A 14 -6.67 0.82 17.85
N CYS A 15 -5.82 0.05 17.14
CA CYS A 15 -5.93 -1.40 17.06
C CYS A 15 -4.89 -2.17 17.91
N LYS A 16 -4.01 -1.51 18.66
CA LYS A 16 -2.86 -2.18 19.31
C LYS A 16 -3.23 -3.35 20.24
N SER A 17 -4.41 -3.30 20.84
CA SER A 17 -4.98 -4.35 21.70
C SER A 17 -5.79 -5.40 20.96
N ASP A 18 -6.13 -5.17 19.69
CA ASP A 18 -6.85 -6.14 18.86
C ASP A 18 -5.95 -7.33 18.55
N ARG A 19 -6.58 -8.44 18.12
CA ARG A 19 -5.90 -9.70 17.86
C ARG A 19 -5.86 -10.03 16.38
N ILE A 20 -4.72 -10.56 15.94
CA ILE A 20 -4.46 -11.03 14.59
C ILE A 20 -3.57 -12.27 14.64
N CYS A 21 -3.61 -13.10 13.61
CA CYS A 21 -2.86 -14.36 13.56
C CYS A 21 -1.95 -14.47 12.33
N VAL A 22 -1.92 -13.45 11.48
CA VAL A 22 -1.10 -13.36 10.27
C VAL A 22 -0.51 -11.96 10.12
N GLU A 23 0.64 -11.83 9.48
CA GLU A 23 1.28 -10.53 9.29
C GLU A 23 0.72 -9.82 8.05
N ASN A 24 0.61 -10.51 6.91
CA ASN A 24 0.02 -10.02 5.66
C ASN A 24 -1.40 -10.58 5.47
N VAL A 25 -2.42 -9.74 5.59
CA VAL A 25 -3.83 -10.17 5.54
C VAL A 25 -4.32 -10.53 4.13
N LEU A 26 -3.57 -10.18 3.09
CA LEU A 26 -3.91 -10.51 1.70
C LEU A 26 -3.53 -11.96 1.37
N GLU A 27 -2.43 -12.45 1.92
CA GLU A 27 -1.76 -13.68 1.46
C GLU A 27 -1.76 -14.79 2.52
N ASP A 28 -1.63 -14.46 3.80
CA ASP A 28 -1.24 -15.45 4.81
C ASP A 28 -2.42 -16.19 5.45
N TYR A 29 -3.66 -15.76 5.19
CA TYR A 29 -4.85 -16.45 5.69
C TYR A 29 -5.21 -17.68 4.85
N ASN A 30 -5.58 -18.78 5.51
CA ASN A 30 -6.20 -19.92 4.83
C ASN A 30 -7.60 -19.53 4.35
N GLN A 31 -7.89 -19.82 3.09
CA GLN A 31 -9.23 -19.63 2.53
C GLN A 31 -10.03 -20.93 2.65
N THR A 32 -11.24 -20.83 3.20
CA THR A 32 -12.19 -21.95 3.19
C THR A 32 -13.02 -21.97 1.91
N GLU A 33 -13.74 -23.07 1.67
CA GLU A 33 -14.65 -23.25 0.54
C GLU A 33 -15.73 -22.14 0.43
N ASN A 34 -16.08 -21.50 1.54
CA ASN A 34 -17.06 -20.41 1.60
C ASN A 34 -16.44 -19.01 1.51
N TYR A 35 -15.21 -18.88 0.98
CA TYR A 35 -14.47 -17.61 0.89
C TYR A 35 -14.19 -16.93 2.24
N VAL A 36 -14.24 -17.68 3.34
CA VAL A 36 -13.90 -17.16 4.68
C VAL A 36 -12.40 -17.31 4.90
N LYS A 37 -11.75 -16.20 5.27
CA LYS A 37 -10.34 -16.20 5.69
C LYS A 37 -10.23 -16.70 7.14
N LYS A 38 -9.43 -17.74 7.38
CA LYS A 38 -9.18 -18.34 8.70
C LYS A 38 -7.69 -18.34 9.00
N CYS A 39 -7.35 -18.19 10.28
CA CYS A 39 -5.98 -18.37 10.75
C CYS A 39 -5.43 -19.74 10.32
N PRO A 40 -4.16 -19.83 9.85
CA PRO A 40 -3.56 -21.09 9.43
C PRO A 40 -3.50 -22.20 10.50
N GLY A 41 -3.64 -21.84 11.78
CA GLY A 41 -3.54 -22.77 12.90
C GLY A 41 -2.09 -23.12 13.24
N GLY A 42 -1.90 -24.19 14.02
CA GLY A 42 -0.57 -24.64 14.44
C GLY A 42 0.19 -23.59 15.26
N ILE A 43 1.33 -23.13 14.73
CA ILE A 43 2.17 -22.11 15.37
C ILE A 43 1.56 -20.70 15.31
N HIS A 44 0.60 -20.45 14.41
CA HIS A 44 -0.04 -19.15 14.21
C HIS A 44 -1.17 -18.93 15.22
N LYS A 45 -0.79 -18.57 16.44
CA LYS A 45 -1.73 -18.15 17.49
C LYS A 45 -2.17 -16.72 17.26
N CYS A 46 -3.41 -16.39 17.65
CA CYS A 46 -3.85 -14.99 17.70
C CYS A 46 -3.02 -14.23 18.75
N VAL A 47 -2.29 -13.21 18.30
CA VAL A 47 -1.49 -12.32 19.14
C VAL A 47 -2.02 -10.90 19.01
N ASN A 48 -1.65 -10.03 19.95
CA ASN A 48 -2.03 -8.62 19.86
C ASN A 48 -1.26 -7.92 18.74
N TYR A 49 -1.80 -6.82 18.22
CA TYR A 49 -1.11 -5.99 17.23
C TYR A 49 0.22 -5.44 17.75
N THR A 50 0.33 -5.17 19.06
CA THR A 50 1.62 -4.82 19.68
C THR A 50 2.68 -5.91 19.48
N THR A 51 2.30 -7.18 19.53
CA THR A 51 3.22 -8.31 19.28
C THR A 51 3.47 -8.51 17.79
N MET A 52 2.42 -8.39 16.95
CA MET A 52 2.53 -8.61 15.50
C MET A 52 3.35 -7.51 14.80
N TYR A 53 3.03 -6.25 15.09
CA TYR A 53 3.57 -5.10 14.36
C TYR A 53 4.48 -4.22 15.22
N GLY A 54 4.10 -3.98 16.48
CA GLY A 54 4.89 -3.16 17.43
C GLY A 54 4.99 -1.66 17.11
N SER A 55 4.57 -1.21 15.93
CA SER A 55 4.53 0.20 15.52
C SER A 55 3.59 0.42 14.33
N GLY A 56 3.20 1.67 14.08
CA GLY A 56 2.47 2.07 12.87
C GLY A 56 3.28 1.87 11.59
N GLU A 57 4.60 2.08 11.63
CA GLU A 57 5.51 1.83 10.50
C GLU A 57 5.42 0.37 10.03
N ASN A 58 5.55 -0.58 10.95
CA ASN A 58 5.45 -2.00 10.62
C ASN A 58 4.03 -2.39 10.19
N LEU A 59 3.00 -1.86 10.84
CA LEU A 59 1.63 -2.16 10.46
C LEU A 59 1.36 -1.74 9.00
N CYS A 60 1.69 -0.50 8.64
CA CYS A 60 1.48 0.03 7.29
C CYS A 60 2.27 -0.74 6.24
N ASN A 61 3.54 -1.06 6.51
CA ASN A 61 4.42 -1.67 5.53
C ASN A 61 4.16 -3.17 5.32
N LYS A 62 3.39 -3.83 6.18
CA LYS A 62 3.29 -5.30 6.18
C LYS A 62 1.87 -5.82 6.10
N MET A 63 0.90 -5.20 6.79
CA MET A 63 -0.45 -5.74 6.88
C MET A 63 -1.08 -5.94 5.51
N TRP A 64 -0.92 -4.96 4.63
CA TRP A 64 -1.55 -4.94 3.31
C TRP A 64 -0.55 -5.25 2.18
N GLY A 65 0.46 -6.09 2.48
CA GLY A 65 1.57 -6.38 1.57
C GLY A 65 2.28 -5.11 1.12
N SER A 66 2.58 -4.99 -0.17
CA SER A 66 3.24 -3.81 -0.75
C SER A 66 2.28 -2.64 -1.06
N SER A 67 1.02 -2.71 -0.64
CA SER A 67 0.01 -1.71 -1.00
C SER A 67 0.27 -0.35 -0.35
N TYR A 68 0.79 -0.33 0.88
CA TYR A 68 1.09 0.88 1.63
C TYR A 68 2.57 0.98 1.97
N LYS A 69 3.08 2.21 2.05
CA LYS A 69 4.44 2.52 2.45
C LYS A 69 4.41 3.68 3.44
N TYR A 70 4.92 3.46 4.65
CA TYR A 70 5.02 4.47 5.69
C TYR A 70 5.97 5.61 5.26
N VAL A 71 5.52 6.86 5.40
CA VAL A 71 6.33 8.06 5.14
C VAL A 71 6.54 8.84 6.43
N LYS A 72 7.78 8.84 6.93
CA LYS A 72 8.19 9.47 8.20
C LYS A 72 7.97 10.98 8.27
N LYS A 73 8.00 11.69 7.14
CA LYS A 73 7.79 13.14 7.12
C LYS A 73 6.31 13.43 6.92
N ASN A 74 5.73 14.23 7.82
CA ASN A 74 4.43 14.88 7.61
C ASN A 74 4.59 16.02 6.57
N GLY A 75 4.94 15.66 5.33
CA GLY A 75 5.06 16.57 4.20
C GLY A 75 3.92 16.38 3.19
N ASN A 76 3.93 17.16 2.12
CA ASN A 76 2.91 17.13 1.07
C ASN A 76 3.00 15.89 0.15
N ASN A 77 3.86 14.93 0.47
CA ASN A 77 4.21 13.80 -0.36
C ASN A 77 3.67 12.46 0.16
N CYS A 78 2.63 12.49 1.00
CA CYS A 78 1.97 11.32 1.55
C CYS A 78 0.45 11.48 1.56
N MET A 79 -0.25 10.36 1.40
CA MET A 79 -1.72 10.31 1.38
C MET A 79 -2.27 10.11 2.79
N LYS A 80 -3.42 10.73 3.05
CA LYS A 80 -4.26 10.57 4.23
C LYS A 80 -5.46 9.68 3.93
N PHE A 81 -5.83 8.82 4.87
CA PHE A 81 -7.04 8.00 4.77
C PHE A 81 -8.29 8.80 5.09
N TRP A 82 -8.17 9.75 6.03
CA TRP A 82 -9.30 10.53 6.53
C TRP A 82 -9.05 12.03 6.45
N PHE A 83 -10.04 12.77 5.96
CA PHE A 83 -10.06 14.22 5.93
C PHE A 83 -11.52 14.72 5.93
N THR A 84 -11.72 15.98 6.30
CA THR A 84 -13.06 16.55 6.52
C THR A 84 -13.83 16.66 5.20
N PRO A 85 -15.05 16.09 5.09
CA PRO A 85 -15.88 16.29 3.92
C PRO A 85 -16.16 17.77 3.66
N GLY A 86 -16.00 18.22 2.41
CA GLY A 86 -16.18 19.62 2.02
C GLY A 86 -14.94 20.51 2.18
N SER A 87 -13.85 20.03 2.79
CA SER A 87 -12.55 20.69 2.70
C SER A 87 -11.84 20.32 1.40
N GLU A 88 -10.79 21.06 1.06
CA GLU A 88 -9.87 20.66 -0.02
C GLU A 88 -9.30 19.26 0.26
N ASN A 89 -9.17 18.46 -0.80
CA ASN A 89 -8.64 17.10 -0.70
C ASN A 89 -7.11 17.16 -0.53
N PRO A 90 -6.56 16.81 0.65
CA PRO A 90 -5.13 16.90 0.90
C PRO A 90 -4.29 15.92 0.04
N ASN A 91 -4.94 14.93 -0.57
CA ASN A 91 -4.27 13.94 -1.41
C ASN A 91 -4.11 14.39 -2.87
N ALA A 92 -4.74 15.50 -3.28
CA ALA A 92 -4.70 15.97 -4.66
C ALA A 92 -3.28 16.38 -5.10
N ASP A 93 -2.48 16.96 -4.20
CA ASP A 93 -1.13 17.43 -4.50
C ASP A 93 -0.07 16.33 -4.47
N VAL A 94 -0.31 15.25 -3.71
CA VAL A 94 0.58 14.08 -3.63
C VAL A 94 0.76 13.45 -5.02
N LEU A 95 -0.29 13.46 -5.85
CA LEU A 95 -0.27 12.93 -7.21
C LEU A 95 0.71 13.68 -8.12
N LYS A 96 0.88 14.99 -7.95
CA LYS A 96 1.75 15.81 -8.82
C LYS A 96 3.21 15.45 -8.64
N GLU A 97 3.64 15.13 -7.42
CA GLU A 97 5.02 14.74 -7.13
C GLU A 97 5.34 13.29 -7.56
N VAL A 98 4.39 12.35 -7.39
CA VAL A 98 4.58 10.94 -7.76
C VAL A 98 4.54 10.73 -9.27
N VAL A 99 3.67 11.45 -9.99
CA VAL A 99 3.59 11.36 -11.46
C VAL A 99 4.73 12.14 -12.13
N GLY A 100 5.15 13.27 -11.55
CA GLY A 100 6.29 14.04 -12.07
C GLY A 100 7.66 13.36 -11.92
N SER A 101 7.75 12.28 -11.13
CA SER A 101 8.99 11.51 -10.89
C SER A 101 9.03 10.15 -11.56
N ALA A 102 7.98 9.75 -12.30
CA ALA A 102 8.06 8.59 -13.19
C ALA A 102 8.95 8.96 -14.40
N PRO A 103 10.00 8.20 -14.74
CA PRO A 103 10.71 8.43 -15.98
C PRO A 103 9.72 8.16 -17.10
N VAL A 104 9.38 9.19 -17.86
CA VAL A 104 8.73 9.02 -19.16
C VAL A 104 9.76 8.27 -20.00
N SER A 105 9.67 6.95 -20.05
CA SER A 105 10.36 6.19 -21.09
C SER A 105 9.69 6.61 -22.39
N VAL A 106 10.26 7.62 -23.03
CA VAL A 106 9.90 8.01 -24.38
C VAL A 106 10.25 6.80 -25.24
N LEU A 107 9.27 5.91 -25.45
CA LEU A 107 9.34 4.94 -26.53
C LEU A 107 9.32 5.78 -27.80
N SER A 108 10.52 6.13 -28.27
CA SER A 108 10.74 6.87 -29.50
C SER A 108 10.02 6.13 -30.62
N SER A 109 8.99 6.77 -31.19
CA SER A 109 8.16 6.26 -32.28
C SER A 109 8.91 6.02 -33.60
N GLN A 110 10.24 6.06 -33.60
CA GLN A 110 11.06 5.84 -34.79
C GLN A 110 11.22 4.36 -35.17
N LEU A 111 10.87 3.41 -34.28
CA LEU A 111 11.01 1.98 -34.60
C LEU A 111 9.86 1.41 -35.46
N LEU A 112 8.73 2.11 -35.57
CA LEU A 112 7.56 1.62 -36.32
C LEU A 112 7.66 1.83 -37.85
N LEU A 113 8.57 2.66 -38.34
CA LEU A 113 8.72 2.90 -39.79
C LEU A 113 9.63 1.89 -40.50
N ALA A 114 10.48 1.15 -39.77
CA ALA A 114 11.37 0.15 -40.37
C ALA A 114 10.63 -1.15 -40.74
N VAL A 115 9.57 -1.49 -40.00
CA VAL A 115 8.83 -2.75 -40.21
C VAL A 115 7.91 -2.67 -41.43
N VAL A 116 7.38 -1.49 -41.76
CA VAL A 116 6.47 -1.32 -42.90
C VAL A 116 7.22 -1.40 -44.24
N TYR A 117 8.49 -0.97 -44.28
CA TYR A 117 9.29 -1.04 -45.51
C TYR A 117 9.79 -2.45 -45.83
N ALA A 118 10.05 -3.27 -44.81
CA ALA A 118 10.55 -4.65 -44.98
C ALA A 118 9.47 -5.66 -45.44
N VAL A 119 8.20 -5.27 -45.46
CA VAL A 119 7.08 -6.13 -45.90
C VAL A 119 6.60 -5.76 -47.32
N MET A 120 7.12 -4.68 -47.92
CA MET A 120 6.75 -4.23 -49.27
C MET A 120 7.90 -4.29 -50.30
N VAL A 121 8.94 -5.10 -50.06
CA VAL A 121 9.94 -5.51 -51.07
C VAL A 121 10.11 -7.02 -51.04
#